data_AF-A0A165ZRC0-F1
#
_entry.id   AF-A0A165ZRC0-F1
#
_cell.length_a   1.000
_cell.length_b   1.000
_cell.length_c   1.000
_cell.angle_alpha   90.00
_cell.angle_beta   90.00
_cell.angle_gamma   90.00
#
_symmetry.space_group_name_H-M   'P 1'
#
loop_
_entity.id
_entity.type
_entity.pdbx_description
1 polymer ?
#
loop_
_entity_poly.entity_id
_entity_poly.type
_entity_poly.pdbx_seq_one_letter_code
_entity_poly.pdbx_strand_id
1 'polypeptide(L)'
;MPRMGSYDNMFSNSSTFKVELYECLVPELQNLLVARLRMTTWPSLARCCMNAQRTLAPSCLATHYSPLTDDYAFHPQIRNMHMATRVDDEKREFVFLYKLVEGVGTGSFGTHVASLAGVPSDVVERVEVRLRNQVQEEDQGQDAQRSPAPVQADFTYLTKHVNGLSLPDDETRRREVLKTIRQTLAKSSASSA
;
A
#
# COMPACT_ATOMS: atom_id res chain seq x y z
N MET A 1 -20.30 4.46 4.16
CA MET A 1 -20.41 4.27 5.63
C MET A 1 -19.04 3.82 6.11
N PRO A 2 -18.39 4.47 7.10
CA PRO A 2 -17.11 3.99 7.59
C PRO A 2 -17.24 2.60 8.21
N ARG A 3 -16.38 1.67 7.79
CA ARG A 3 -16.31 0.33 8.39
C ARG A 3 -14.96 0.18 9.08
N MET A 4 -15.02 0.02 10.40
CA MET A 4 -13.86 -0.14 11.28
C MET A 4 -14.08 -1.41 12.10
N GLY A 5 -13.37 -2.49 11.79
CA GLY A 5 -13.41 -3.76 12.53
C GLY A 5 -13.84 -4.98 11.71
N SER A 6 -13.60 -6.17 12.26
CA SER A 6 -14.03 -7.46 11.72
C SER A 6 -15.43 -7.79 12.23
N TYR A 7 -16.44 -7.74 11.36
CA TYR A 7 -17.77 -8.25 11.68
C TYR A 7 -17.89 -9.67 11.14
N ASP A 8 -17.77 -10.65 12.02
CA ASP A 8 -17.91 -12.06 11.66
C ASP A 8 -19.40 -12.42 11.57
N ASN A 9 -19.85 -12.79 10.37
CA ASN A 9 -21.22 -13.23 10.17
C ASN A 9 -21.31 -14.75 10.46
N MET A 10 -21.15 -15.11 11.74
CA MET A 10 -21.09 -16.51 12.20
C MET A 10 -22.33 -17.31 11.80
N PHE A 11 -23.50 -16.67 11.70
CA PHE A 11 -24.76 -17.32 11.36
C PHE A 11 -24.97 -17.53 9.85
N SER A 12 -24.18 -16.87 8.99
CA SER A 12 -24.34 -16.94 7.53
C SER A 12 -23.32 -17.87 6.85
N ASN A 13 -22.63 -18.72 7.60
CA ASN A 13 -21.59 -19.65 7.14
C ASN A 13 -20.62 -19.02 6.13
N SER A 14 -20.29 -17.73 6.34
CA SER A 14 -19.45 -16.95 5.45
C SER A 14 -18.17 -16.59 6.18
N SER A 15 -17.03 -16.96 5.61
CA SER A 15 -15.73 -16.60 6.17
C SER A 15 -15.57 -15.08 6.24
N THR A 16 -14.97 -14.58 7.31
CA THR A 16 -14.57 -13.18 7.48
C THR A 16 -13.83 -12.65 6.26
N PHE A 17 -12.93 -13.47 5.70
CA PHE A 17 -12.19 -13.12 4.49
C PHE A 17 -13.11 -12.87 3.29
N LYS A 18 -14.12 -13.73 3.10
CA LYS A 18 -15.07 -13.61 1.99
C LYS A 18 -15.91 -12.35 2.13
N VAL A 19 -16.34 -12.03 3.35
CA VAL A 19 -17.12 -10.82 3.65
C VAL A 19 -16.28 -9.57 3.40
N GLU A 20 -15.04 -9.54 3.90
CA GLU A 20 -14.08 -8.46 3.67
C GLU A 20 -13.79 -8.22 2.18
N LEU A 21 -13.59 -9.30 1.40
CA LEU A 21 -13.35 -9.22 -0.04
C LEU A 21 -14.55 -8.64 -0.80
N TYR A 22 -15.76 -9.12 -0.47
CA TYR A 22 -16.98 -8.69 -1.13
C TYR A 22 -17.25 -7.21 -0.87
N GLU A 23 -17.02 -6.75 0.36
CA GLU A 23 -17.18 -5.35 0.74
C GLU A 23 -16.17 -4.42 0.05
N CYS A 24 -14.96 -4.90 -0.26
CA CYS A 24 -14.00 -4.12 -1.06
C CYS A 24 -14.45 -3.95 -2.52
N LEU A 25 -15.19 -4.92 -3.06
CA LEU A 25 -15.60 -4.96 -4.47
C LEU A 25 -16.84 -4.11 -4.77
N VAL A 26 -17.66 -3.79 -3.76
CA VAL A 26 -18.95 -3.08 -3.95
C VAL A 26 -18.74 -1.56 -3.85
N PRO A 27 -18.91 -0.80 -4.95
CA PRO A 27 -18.62 0.64 -5.02
C PRO A 27 -19.44 1.50 -4.03
N GLU A 28 -20.70 1.13 -3.81
CA GLU A 28 -21.67 1.91 -3.03
C GLU A 28 -21.34 1.99 -1.53
N LEU A 29 -20.46 1.12 -1.03
CA LEU A 29 -20.05 1.08 0.38
C LEU A 29 -18.68 1.75 0.64
N GLN A 30 -18.01 2.26 -0.40
CA GLN A 30 -16.59 2.63 -0.36
C GLN A 30 -16.27 4.00 0.26
N ASN A 31 -17.28 4.79 0.61
CA ASN A 31 -17.11 6.22 0.94
C ASN A 31 -16.29 6.53 2.21
N LEU A 32 -15.80 5.53 2.95
CA LEU A 32 -14.78 5.70 3.99
C LEU A 32 -14.26 4.32 4.46
N LEU A 33 -13.68 3.52 3.56
CA LEU A 33 -13.25 2.17 3.92
C LEU A 33 -11.91 2.19 4.68
N VAL A 34 -11.93 2.46 6.00
CA VAL A 34 -10.80 2.18 6.92
C VAL A 34 -10.71 0.67 7.14
N ALA A 35 -10.40 -0.04 6.07
CA ALA A 35 -10.32 -1.48 6.10
C ALA A 35 -9.06 -1.85 6.87
N ARG A 36 -9.21 -2.22 8.14
CA ARG A 36 -8.16 -2.92 8.91
C ARG A 36 -8.12 -4.36 8.43
N LEU A 37 -7.77 -4.45 7.17
CA LEU A 37 -7.80 -5.64 6.38
C LEU A 37 -6.66 -6.53 6.89
N ARG A 38 -6.95 -7.78 7.23
CA ARG A 38 -5.93 -8.84 7.27
C ARG A 38 -5.38 -9.17 5.86
N MET A 39 -5.46 -8.21 4.92
CA MET A 39 -4.86 -8.23 3.58
C MET A 39 -3.34 -8.26 3.61
N THR A 40 -2.73 -8.10 4.78
CA THR A 40 -1.32 -8.44 4.97
C THR A 40 -1.02 -9.86 4.49
N THR A 41 -1.99 -10.77 4.53
CA THR A 41 -1.81 -12.13 4.00
C THR A 41 -1.62 -12.13 2.49
N TRP A 42 -2.31 -11.26 1.75
CA TRP A 42 -2.29 -11.25 0.27
C TRP A 42 -2.02 -9.84 -0.30
N PRO A 43 -0.74 -9.54 -0.60
CA PRO A 43 -0.30 -8.27 -1.18
C PRO A 43 -1.07 -7.83 -2.43
N SER A 44 -1.45 -8.79 -3.28
CA SER A 44 -2.15 -8.56 -4.54
C SER A 44 -3.52 -7.91 -4.34
N LEU A 45 -4.21 -8.29 -3.27
CA LEU A 45 -5.55 -7.79 -3.00
C LEU A 45 -5.52 -6.38 -2.42
N ALA A 46 -4.57 -6.06 -1.55
CA ALA A 46 -4.35 -4.70 -1.05
C ALA A 46 -4.10 -3.71 -2.20
N ARG A 47 -3.27 -4.08 -3.18
CA ARG A 47 -3.03 -3.30 -4.41
C ARG A 47 -4.30 -3.14 -5.25
N CYS A 48 -5.06 -4.21 -5.45
CA CYS A 48 -6.31 -4.17 -6.20
C CYS A 48 -7.32 -3.20 -5.57
N CYS A 49 -7.52 -3.30 -4.24
CA CYS A 49 -8.41 -2.42 -3.50
C CYS A 49 -7.95 -0.95 -3.57
N MET A 50 -6.66 -0.68 -3.43
CA MET A 50 -6.12 0.68 -3.58
C MET A 50 -6.40 1.25 -4.98
N ASN A 51 -6.16 0.46 -6.02
CA ASN A 51 -6.40 0.87 -7.41
C ASN A 51 -7.89 1.10 -7.70
N ALA A 52 -8.77 0.28 -7.13
CA ALA A 52 -10.22 0.43 -7.27
C ALA A 52 -10.74 1.68 -6.52
N GLN A 53 -10.22 1.95 -5.31
CA GLN A 53 -10.66 3.11 -4.52
C GLN A 53 -10.19 4.44 -5.12
N ARG A 54 -9.03 4.46 -5.80
CA ARG A 54 -8.49 5.66 -6.46
C ARG A 54 -9.47 6.31 -7.45
N THR A 55 -10.31 5.52 -8.12
CA THR A 55 -11.18 6.02 -9.20
C THR A 55 -12.56 6.47 -8.72
N LEU A 56 -12.94 6.21 -7.46
CA LEU A 56 -14.33 6.29 -7.02
C LEU A 56 -14.61 7.43 -6.03
N ALA A 57 -13.74 7.69 -5.04
CA ALA A 57 -14.00 8.70 -4.00
C ALA A 57 -12.73 9.04 -3.18
N PRO A 58 -12.73 10.15 -2.40
CA PRO A 58 -11.73 10.34 -1.35
C PRO A 58 -11.81 9.20 -0.32
N SER A 59 -10.76 8.38 -0.27
CA SER A 59 -10.67 7.20 0.59
C SER A 59 -9.43 7.25 1.49
N CYS A 60 -9.43 6.43 2.54
CA CYS A 60 -8.28 6.22 3.41
C CYS A 60 -8.13 4.73 3.67
N LEU A 61 -6.95 4.17 3.37
CA LEU A 61 -6.65 2.77 3.61
C LEU A 61 -5.66 2.64 4.76
N ALA A 62 -6.06 1.98 5.84
CA ALA A 62 -5.16 1.66 6.96
C ALA A 62 -4.58 0.26 6.76
N THR A 63 -3.27 0.14 6.56
CA THR A 63 -2.59 -1.13 6.30
C THR A 63 -1.38 -1.33 7.20
N HIS A 64 -1.04 -2.60 7.48
CA HIS A 64 0.23 -3.01 8.09
C HIS A 64 1.22 -3.55 7.05
N TYR A 65 0.85 -3.52 5.76
CA TYR A 65 1.70 -4.00 4.66
C TYR A 65 2.61 -2.87 4.17
N SER A 66 3.84 -2.81 4.67
CA SER A 66 4.81 -1.76 4.36
C SER A 66 5.16 -1.65 2.87
N PRO A 67 5.36 -2.73 2.09
CA PRO A 67 5.71 -2.58 0.67
C PRO A 67 4.65 -1.83 -0.17
N LEU A 68 3.41 -1.74 0.31
CA LEU A 68 2.39 -0.92 -0.34
C LEU A 68 2.75 0.56 -0.32
N THR A 69 3.40 1.05 0.74
CA THR A 69 3.77 2.47 0.81
C THR A 69 4.82 2.82 -0.22
N ASP A 70 5.72 1.87 -0.53
CA ASP A 70 6.79 2.05 -1.51
C ASP A 70 6.23 2.01 -2.94
N ASP A 71 5.30 1.08 -3.22
CA ASP A 71 4.61 0.97 -4.50
C ASP A 71 3.92 2.26 -4.94
N TYR A 72 3.39 3.03 -3.98
CA TYR A 72 2.62 4.25 -4.22
C TYR A 72 3.34 5.53 -3.78
N ALA A 73 4.63 5.45 -3.40
CA ALA A 73 5.39 6.60 -2.90
C ALA A 73 5.42 7.79 -3.87
N PHE A 74 5.43 7.51 -5.19
CA PHE A 74 5.50 8.52 -6.24
C PHE A 74 4.15 8.80 -6.92
N HIS A 75 3.05 8.27 -6.39
CA HIS A 75 1.76 8.39 -7.05
C HIS A 75 1.11 9.76 -6.76
N PRO A 76 0.69 10.54 -7.79
CA PRO A 76 0.31 11.95 -7.62
C PRO A 76 -0.96 12.21 -6.79
N GLN A 77 -1.81 11.19 -6.61
CA GLN A 77 -3.07 11.29 -5.88
C GLN A 77 -3.09 10.53 -4.54
N ILE A 78 -1.97 9.90 -4.16
CA ILE A 78 -1.89 9.09 -2.93
C ILE A 78 -0.90 9.74 -1.99
N ARG A 79 -1.29 9.89 -0.72
CA ARG A 79 -0.43 10.43 0.34
C ARG A 79 -0.23 9.38 1.42
N ASN A 80 1.02 9.00 1.64
CA ASN A 80 1.38 8.14 2.75
C ASN A 80 1.34 8.94 4.06
N MET A 81 0.58 8.44 5.04
CA MET A 81 0.47 9.02 6.37
C MET A 81 0.52 7.91 7.42
N HIS A 82 1.06 8.21 8.60
CA HIS A 82 1.12 7.28 9.72
C HIS A 82 0.78 7.98 11.04
N MET A 83 0.45 7.19 12.07
CA MET A 83 0.25 7.71 13.42
C MET A 83 1.60 7.85 14.12
N ALA A 84 1.92 9.05 14.59
CA ALA A 84 3.17 9.35 15.24
C ALA A 84 3.30 8.61 16.59
N THR A 85 4.49 8.09 16.83
CA THR A 85 4.86 7.34 18.02
C THR A 85 6.15 7.92 18.59
N ARG A 86 6.26 7.95 19.92
CA ARG A 86 7.52 8.19 20.62
C ARG A 86 8.01 6.89 21.22
N VAL A 87 9.28 6.57 20.98
CA VAL A 87 9.93 5.38 21.53
C VAL A 87 11.13 5.86 22.35
N ASP A 88 11.26 5.29 23.55
CA ASP A 88 12.42 5.42 24.42
C ASP A 88 13.08 4.04 24.49
N ASP A 89 14.14 3.85 23.70
CA ASP A 89 14.85 2.56 23.59
C ASP A 89 15.58 2.19 24.88
N GLU A 90 16.01 3.18 25.68
CA GLU A 90 16.73 2.95 26.94
C GLU A 90 15.79 2.36 27.99
N LYS A 91 14.56 2.86 28.05
CA LYS A 91 13.53 2.37 28.98
C LYS A 91 12.64 1.28 28.39
N ARG A 92 12.77 0.98 27.10
CA ARG A 92 11.85 0.12 26.32
C ARG A 92 10.39 0.55 26.46
N GLU A 93 10.17 1.86 26.56
CA GLU A 93 8.84 2.45 26.64
C GLU A 93 8.43 2.99 25.27
N PHE A 94 7.14 2.85 24.92
CA PHE A 94 6.58 3.48 23.73
C PHE A 94 5.29 4.20 24.07
N VAL A 95 5.04 5.33 23.40
CA VAL A 95 3.87 6.18 23.60
C VAL A 95 3.25 6.54 22.25
N PHE A 96 1.96 6.25 22.10
CA PHE A 96 1.18 6.71 20.95
C PHE A 96 0.84 8.18 21.11
N LEU A 97 1.23 9.02 20.15
CA LEU A 97 0.92 10.45 20.17
C LEU A 97 -0.46 10.77 19.58
N TYR A 98 -1.12 9.79 18.96
CA TYR A 98 -2.40 9.93 18.27
C TYR A 98 -2.45 11.08 17.24
N LYS A 99 -1.29 11.45 16.70
CA LYS A 99 -1.14 12.51 15.69
C LYS A 99 -0.88 11.86 14.34
N LEU A 100 -1.75 12.13 13.36
CA LEU A 100 -1.53 11.72 11.98
C LEU A 100 -0.48 12.64 11.34
N VAL A 101 0.61 12.06 10.84
CA VAL A 101 1.74 12.77 10.23
C VAL A 101 2.04 12.17 8.86
N GLU A 102 2.49 13.02 7.93
CA GLU A 102 2.91 12.58 6.59
C GLU A 102 4.17 11.71 6.65
N GLY A 103 4.27 10.78 5.70
CA GLY A 103 5.37 9.83 5.60
C GLY A 103 4.99 8.41 6.03
N VAL A 104 5.96 7.52 5.95
CA VAL A 104 5.83 6.10 6.29
C VAL A 104 6.26 5.90 7.75
N GLY A 105 5.48 5.12 8.50
CA GLY A 105 5.83 4.80 9.89
C GLY A 105 7.11 3.98 9.97
N THR A 106 8.01 4.37 10.85
CA THR A 106 9.30 3.71 11.03
C THR A 106 9.17 2.46 11.90
N GLY A 107 9.44 1.29 11.31
CA GLY A 107 9.67 0.04 12.04
C GLY A 107 8.41 -0.64 12.62
N SER A 108 8.62 -1.87 13.11
CA SER A 108 7.61 -2.68 13.76
C SER A 108 7.72 -2.56 15.28
N PHE A 109 6.70 -2.00 15.93
CA PHE A 109 6.68 -1.83 17.39
C PHE A 109 6.27 -3.11 18.15
N GLY A 110 6.24 -4.27 17.47
CA GLY A 110 5.72 -5.52 18.04
C GLY A 110 6.51 -6.01 19.26
N THR A 111 7.82 -5.86 19.24
CA THR A 111 8.71 -6.28 20.35
C THR A 111 8.54 -5.37 21.58
N HIS A 112 8.36 -4.07 21.35
CA HIS A 112 8.06 -3.09 22.38
C HIS A 112 6.69 -3.36 23.05
N VAL A 113 5.67 -3.68 22.25
CA VAL A 113 4.35 -4.09 22.75
C VAL A 113 4.43 -5.38 23.57
N ALA A 114 5.22 -6.36 23.13
CA ALA A 114 5.41 -7.61 23.86
C ALA A 114 6.10 -7.38 25.23
N SER A 115 7.11 -6.51 25.28
CA SER A 115 7.78 -6.13 26.53
C SER A 115 6.80 -5.49 27.52
N LEU A 116 5.95 -4.57 27.07
CA LEU A 116 4.93 -3.93 27.91
C LEU A 116 3.80 -4.89 28.33
N ALA A 117 3.50 -5.90 27.51
CA ALA A 117 2.53 -6.95 27.85
C ALA A 117 3.07 -7.96 28.90
N GLY A 118 4.33 -7.81 29.33
CA GLY A 118 4.95 -8.70 30.32
C GLY A 118 5.50 -10.01 29.76
N VAL A 119 5.76 -10.06 28.44
CA VAL A 119 6.45 -11.21 27.84
C VAL A 119 7.90 -11.27 28.37
N PRO A 120 8.42 -12.46 28.73
CA PRO A 120 9.79 -12.58 29.25
C PRO A 120 10.84 -11.98 28.32
N SER A 121 11.80 -11.24 28.89
CA SER A 121 12.87 -10.55 28.17
C SER A 121 13.61 -11.45 27.19
N ASP A 122 13.89 -12.69 27.61
CA ASP A 122 14.64 -13.67 26.82
C ASP A 122 13.89 -14.05 25.53
N VAL A 123 12.55 -14.03 25.56
CA VAL A 123 11.73 -14.33 24.37
C VAL A 123 11.77 -13.14 23.42
N VAL A 124 11.61 -11.93 23.94
CA VAL A 124 11.60 -10.69 23.15
C VAL A 124 12.95 -10.50 22.44
N GLU A 125 14.06 -10.70 23.16
CA GLU A 125 15.41 -10.55 22.62
C GLU A 125 15.70 -11.56 21.49
N ARG A 126 15.29 -12.83 21.64
CA ARG A 126 15.41 -13.82 20.57
C ARG A 126 14.63 -13.44 19.32
N VAL A 127 13.45 -12.85 19.49
CA VAL A 127 12.61 -12.39 18.37
C VAL A 127 13.26 -11.18 17.70
N GLU A 128 13.81 -10.24 18.46
CA GLU A 128 14.54 -9.09 17.92
C GLU A 128 15.74 -9.49 17.06
N VAL A 129 16.54 -10.45 17.53
CA VAL A 129 17.68 -10.98 16.76
C VAL A 129 17.19 -11.61 15.45
N ARG A 130 16.13 -12.42 15.49
CA ARG A 130 15.57 -13.03 14.28
C ARG A 130 15.04 -11.99 13.29
N LEU A 131 14.33 -10.97 13.76
CA LEU A 131 13.79 -9.91 12.92
C LEU A 131 14.91 -9.12 12.24
N ARG A 132 15.99 -8.79 12.95
CA ARG A 132 17.16 -8.12 12.36
C ARG A 132 17.78 -8.93 11.22
N ASN A 133 17.89 -10.24 11.39
CA ASN A 133 18.47 -11.12 10.37
C ASN A 133 17.56 -11.20 9.12
N GLN A 134 16.24 -11.28 9.30
CA GLN A 134 15.30 -11.31 8.16
C GLN A 134 15.36 -10.03 7.33
N VAL A 135 15.43 -8.86 7.97
CA VAL A 135 15.54 -7.58 7.25
C VAL A 135 16.83 -7.53 6.43
N GLN A 136 17.95 -8.03 6.97
CA GLN A 136 19.21 -8.09 6.23
C GLN A 136 19.16 -9.03 5.02
N GLU A 137 18.42 -10.13 5.10
CA GLU A 137 18.21 -11.06 3.98
C GLU A 137 17.32 -10.45 2.89
N GLU A 138 16.28 -9.69 3.27
CA GLU A 138 15.38 -9.03 2.32
C GLU A 138 16.08 -7.88 1.55
N ASP A 139 16.94 -7.12 2.22
CA ASP A 139 17.69 -6.00 1.61
C ASP A 139 18.72 -6.48 0.56
N GLN A 140 19.21 -7.72 0.70
CA GLN A 140 20.15 -8.32 -0.25
C GLN A 140 19.47 -8.97 -1.47
N GLY A 141 18.15 -9.17 -1.44
CA GLY A 141 17.39 -9.89 -2.47
C GLY A 141 16.52 -9.03 -3.40
N GLN A 142 16.40 -7.73 -3.15
CA GLN A 142 15.55 -6.84 -3.95
C GLN A 142 16.34 -6.08 -5.01
N ASP A 143 16.50 -6.74 -6.14
CA ASP A 143 17.11 -6.23 -7.37
C ASP A 143 16.42 -4.92 -7.85
N ALA A 144 17.22 -3.90 -8.12
CA ALA A 144 16.86 -2.49 -8.37
C ALA A 144 16.12 -2.21 -9.70
N GLN A 145 15.44 -3.21 -10.29
CA GLN A 145 14.96 -3.14 -11.68
C GLN A 145 13.48 -3.49 -11.89
N ARG A 146 12.72 -3.80 -10.83
CA ARG A 146 11.26 -3.98 -10.96
C ARG A 146 10.55 -2.64 -10.82
N SER A 147 9.99 -2.16 -11.92
CA SER A 147 9.02 -1.06 -11.89
C SER A 147 7.85 -1.41 -10.95
N PRO A 148 7.31 -0.46 -10.16
CA PRO A 148 6.19 -0.72 -9.26
C PRO A 148 5.03 -1.39 -9.99
N ALA A 149 4.43 -2.44 -9.42
CA ALA A 149 3.36 -3.16 -10.10
C ALA A 149 2.11 -2.32 -10.41
N PRO A 150 1.77 -1.25 -9.66
CA PRO A 150 0.70 -0.34 -10.08
C PRO A 150 0.95 0.27 -11.46
N VAL A 151 2.21 0.64 -11.75
CA VAL A 151 2.62 1.19 -13.05
C VAL A 151 2.48 0.15 -14.16
N GLN A 152 2.88 -1.10 -13.89
CA GLN A 152 2.72 -2.21 -14.83
C GLN A 152 1.24 -2.52 -15.11
N ALA A 153 0.38 -2.47 -14.08
CA ALA A 153 -1.05 -2.69 -14.21
C ALA A 153 -1.72 -1.58 -15.04
N ASP A 154 -1.41 -0.32 -14.76
CA ASP A 154 -1.91 0.84 -15.53
C ASP A 154 -1.44 0.77 -16.99
N PHE A 155 -0.17 0.41 -17.24
CA PHE A 155 0.34 0.22 -18.60
C PHE A 155 -0.36 -0.92 -19.34
N THR A 156 -0.57 -2.07 -18.69
CA THR A 156 -1.28 -3.22 -19.27
C THR A 156 -2.74 -2.87 -19.57
N TYR A 157 -3.39 -2.12 -18.67
CA TYR A 157 -4.75 -1.62 -18.88
C TYR A 157 -4.82 -0.69 -20.08
N LEU A 158 -3.93 0.31 -20.14
CA LEU A 158 -3.85 1.27 -21.24
C LEU A 158 -3.55 0.56 -22.57
N THR A 159 -2.55 -0.31 -22.62
CA THR A 159 -2.22 -1.07 -23.85
C THR A 159 -3.38 -1.95 -24.30
N LYS A 160 -4.07 -2.63 -23.38
CA LYS A 160 -5.27 -3.43 -23.71
C LYS A 160 -6.40 -2.58 -24.31
N HIS A 161 -6.60 -1.36 -23.82
CA HIS A 161 -7.63 -0.44 -24.33
C HIS A 161 -7.16 0.33 -25.60
N VAL A 162 -5.85 0.44 -25.80
CA VAL A 162 -5.22 1.05 -26.97
C VAL A 162 -5.05 0.05 -28.12
N ASN A 163 -5.14 -1.26 -27.89
CA ASN A 163 -5.05 -2.27 -28.96
C ASN A 163 -6.16 -2.20 -30.04
N GLY A 164 -7.11 -1.26 -29.94
CA GLY A 164 -8.06 -0.89 -31.00
C GLY A 164 -7.83 0.52 -31.61
N LEU A 165 -6.85 1.28 -31.12
CA LEU A 165 -6.44 2.59 -31.62
C LEU A 165 -5.18 2.41 -32.46
N SER A 166 -5.35 2.30 -33.78
CA SER A 166 -4.23 2.53 -34.70
C SER A 166 -3.75 3.97 -34.54
N LEU A 167 -2.43 4.19 -34.65
CA LEU A 167 -1.92 5.54 -34.86
C LEU A 167 -2.65 6.12 -36.09
N PRO A 168 -3.10 7.38 -36.03
CA PRO A 168 -3.69 8.03 -37.20
C PRO A 168 -2.81 7.78 -38.44
N ASP A 169 -3.42 7.38 -39.56
CA ASP A 169 -2.70 7.18 -40.83
C ASP A 169 -2.05 8.47 -41.33
N ASP A 170 -2.59 9.60 -40.91
CA ASP A 170 -2.12 10.94 -41.22
C ASP A 170 -0.76 11.23 -40.53
N GLU A 171 0.28 11.45 -41.34
CA GLU A 171 1.68 11.49 -40.88
C GLU A 171 1.97 12.66 -39.94
N THR A 172 1.30 13.80 -40.13
CA THR A 172 1.41 14.99 -39.26
C THR A 172 0.82 14.73 -37.88
N ARG A 173 -0.40 14.16 -37.81
CA ARG A 173 -1.04 13.79 -36.53
C ARG A 173 -0.24 12.73 -35.79
N ARG A 174 0.31 11.75 -36.50
CA ARG A 174 1.18 10.73 -35.91
C ARG A 174 2.41 11.34 -35.25
N ARG A 175 3.07 12.30 -35.92
CA ARG A 175 4.23 13.01 -35.36
C ARG A 175 3.88 13.85 -34.13
N GLU A 176 2.73 14.53 -34.14
CA GLU A 176 2.26 15.30 -32.97
C GLU A 176 1.95 14.41 -31.78
N VAL A 177 1.25 13.29 -31.99
CA VAL A 177 0.93 12.33 -30.92
C VAL A 177 2.21 11.77 -30.31
N LEU A 178 3.18 11.35 -31.13
CA LEU A 178 4.48 10.86 -30.65
C LEU A 178 5.28 11.94 -29.92
N LYS A 179 5.27 13.18 -30.39
CA LYS A 179 5.92 14.32 -29.72
C LYS A 179 5.30 14.58 -28.35
N THR A 180 3.97 14.51 -28.26
CA THR A 180 3.22 14.72 -27.02
C THR A 180 3.50 13.63 -26.00
N ILE A 181 3.51 12.36 -26.42
CA ILE A 181 3.89 11.21 -25.57
C ILE A 181 5.32 11.36 -25.05
N ARG A 182 6.25 11.80 -25.90
CA ARG A 182 7.65 12.00 -25.50
C ARG A 182 7.81 13.13 -24.50
N GLN A 183 7.04 14.21 -24.63
CA GLN A 183 7.03 15.34 -23.70
C GLN A 183 6.41 14.98 -22.35
N THR A 184 5.35 14.18 -22.33
CA THR A 184 4.74 13.73 -21.06
C THR A 184 5.64 12.75 -20.31
N LEU A 185 6.30 11.83 -21.01
CA LEU A 185 7.31 10.94 -20.43
C LEU A 185 8.52 11.71 -19.85
N ALA A 186 9.01 12.73 -20.56
CA ALA A 186 10.10 13.58 -20.08
C ALA A 186 9.71 14.41 -18.85
N LYS A 187 8.46 14.84 -18.75
CA LYS A 187 7.94 15.54 -17.57
C LYS A 187 7.75 14.60 -16.38
N SER A 188 7.31 13.36 -16.60
CA SER A 188 7.20 12.38 -15.51
C SER A 188 8.56 11.95 -14.97
N SER A 189 9.59 11.86 -15.81
CA SER A 189 10.96 11.54 -15.36
C SER A 189 11.68 12.72 -14.68
N ALA A 190 11.27 13.97 -14.95
CA ALA A 190 11.84 15.15 -14.29
C ALA A 190 11.20 15.43 -12.92
N SER A 191 10.02 14.88 -12.64
CA SER A 191 9.37 14.96 -11.33
C SER A 191 9.86 13.87 -10.36
N SER A 192 10.74 12.96 -10.81
CA SER A 192 11.29 11.84 -10.04
C SER A 192 12.76 12.03 -9.63
N ALA A 193 13.26 13.27 -9.67
CA ALA A 193 14.58 13.69 -9.16
C ALA A 193 14.39 14.86 -8.20
#